data_AF-A0A8S2X778-F1
#
_entry.id   AF-A0A8S2X778-F1
#
_cell.length_a   1.000
_cell.length_b   1.000
_cell.length_c   1.000
_cell.angle_alpha   90.00
_cell.angle_beta   90.00
_cell.angle_gamma   90.00
#
_symmetry.space_group_name_H-M   'P 1'
#
loop_
_entity.id
_entity.type
_entity.pdbx_description
1 polymer ?
#
loop_
_entity_poly.entity_id
_entity_poly.type
_entity_poly.pdbx_seq_one_letter_code
_entity_poly.pdbx_strand_id
1 'polypeptide(L)'
;MYSGIPRLVADLCENDDLATMIIVDSIFGFTTHKMNVRFRSNRRLSPQWKSAVEQFQQHIDYERGFNELTSIGNWYDHLLARKSTVQLISFKEHMFRFLHLFNKNSGVTLEPCHRYSTENFGGKVVATKE
;
A
#
# COMPACT_ATOMS: atom_id res chain seq x y z
N MET A 1 13.04 14.34 -5.62
CA MET A 1 11.58 14.42 -5.34
C MET A 1 11.28 14.70 -3.89
N TYR A 2 12.12 14.22 -2.96
CA TYR A 2 12.08 14.64 -1.55
C TYR A 2 13.28 15.52 -1.16
N SER A 3 13.84 16.26 -2.13
CA SER A 3 14.99 17.14 -1.89
C SER A 3 14.59 18.30 -0.97
N GLY A 4 15.25 18.43 0.18
CA GLY A 4 14.96 19.47 1.17
C GLY A 4 13.96 19.06 2.27
N ILE A 5 13.38 17.86 2.19
CA ILE A 5 12.55 17.28 3.25
C ILE A 5 13.44 16.42 4.17
N PRO A 6 13.25 16.44 5.51
CA PRO A 6 13.98 15.56 6.41
C PRO A 6 13.89 14.10 5.95
N ARG A 7 15.01 13.39 5.97
CA ARG A 7 15.11 12.02 5.41
C ARG A 7 14.05 11.07 5.95
N LEU A 8 13.71 11.18 7.22
CA LEU A 8 12.66 10.38 7.86
C LEU A 8 11.27 10.63 7.24
N VAL A 9 10.94 11.89 6.96
CA VAL A 9 9.66 12.25 6.33
C VAL A 9 9.63 11.76 4.88
N ALA A 10 10.74 11.91 4.15
CA ALA A 10 10.88 11.38 2.81
C ALA A 10 10.67 9.86 2.74
N ASP A 11 11.27 9.12 3.70
CA ASP A 11 11.11 7.67 3.80
C ASP A 11 9.66 7.27 4.09
N LEU A 12 8.96 8.00 4.98
CA LEU A 12 7.54 7.75 5.25
C LEU A 12 6.68 8.00 4.00
N CYS A 13 6.90 9.11 3.28
CA CYS A 13 6.17 9.41 2.05
C CYS A 13 6.37 8.32 0.98
N GLU A 14 7.60 7.84 0.80
CA GLU A 14 7.89 6.77 -0.16
C GLU A 14 7.24 5.44 0.25
N ASN A 15 7.32 5.09 1.54
CA ASN A 15 6.69 3.87 2.06
C ASN A 15 5.17 3.92 1.89
N ASP A 16 4.54 5.07 2.14
CA ASP A 16 3.09 5.26 2.00
C ASP A 16 2.62 5.19 0.55
N ASP A 17 3.32 5.88 -0.36
CA ASP A 17 3.03 5.86 -1.79
C ASP A 17 3.15 4.44 -2.38
N LEU A 18 4.18 3.68 -1.97
CA LEU A 18 4.35 2.28 -2.37
C LEU A 18 3.28 1.38 -1.77
N ALA A 19 2.98 1.53 -0.48
CA ALA A 19 2.03 0.68 0.21
C ALA A 19 0.61 0.86 -0.32
N THR A 20 0.18 2.10 -0.54
CA THR A 20 -1.11 2.41 -1.14
C THR A 20 -1.18 1.93 -2.58
N MET A 21 -0.12 2.07 -3.39
CA MET A 21 -0.11 1.54 -4.76
C MET A 21 -0.28 0.02 -4.81
N ILE A 22 0.42 -0.71 -3.94
CA ILE A 22 0.44 -2.18 -3.96
C ILE A 22 -0.87 -2.74 -3.39
N ILE A 23 -1.35 -2.20 -2.27
CA ILE A 23 -2.48 -2.78 -1.54
C ILE A 23 -3.79 -2.07 -1.88
N VAL A 24 -3.87 -0.76 -1.68
CA VAL A 24 -5.15 -0.04 -1.76
C VAL A 24 -5.57 0.18 -3.21
N ASP A 25 -4.68 0.75 -4.02
CA ASP A 25 -4.94 1.07 -5.43
C ASP A 25 -5.22 -0.19 -6.25
N SER A 26 -4.58 -1.32 -5.90
CA SER A 26 -4.81 -2.59 -6.59
C SER A 26 -6.21 -3.14 -6.35
N ILE A 27 -6.75 -2.99 -5.13
CA ILE A 27 -8.14 -3.32 -4.80
C ILE A 27 -9.12 -2.30 -5.42
N PHE A 28 -8.84 -1.00 -5.27
CA PHE A 28 -9.71 0.09 -5.71
C PHE A 28 -9.79 0.23 -7.23
N GLY A 29 -8.75 -0.17 -7.96
CA GLY A 29 -8.66 -0.02 -9.41
C GLY A 29 -8.36 1.41 -9.87
N PHE A 30 -8.02 2.32 -8.96
CA PHE A 30 -7.58 3.68 -9.25
C PHE A 30 -6.46 4.09 -8.30
N THR A 31 -5.72 5.16 -8.66
CA THR A 31 -4.65 5.69 -7.81
C THR A 31 -5.22 6.62 -6.76
N THR A 32 -5.15 6.21 -5.48
CA THR A 32 -5.45 7.06 -4.32
C THR A 32 -4.43 8.18 -4.18
N HIS A 33 -4.66 9.13 -3.27
CA HIS A 33 -3.72 10.22 -2.96
C HIS A 33 -2.27 9.72 -2.82
N LYS A 34 -1.32 10.51 -3.32
CA LYS A 34 0.12 10.25 -3.26
C LYS A 34 0.85 11.50 -2.80
N MET A 35 1.87 11.33 -1.98
CA MET A 35 2.76 12.40 -1.54
C MET A 35 3.62 12.91 -2.71
N ASN A 36 4.03 11.98 -3.58
CA ASN A 36 4.69 12.35 -4.82
C ASN A 36 3.69 12.79 -5.90
N VAL A 37 3.66 14.08 -6.21
CA VAL A 37 2.78 14.66 -7.25
C VAL A 37 3.02 14.15 -8.67
N ARG A 38 4.16 13.48 -8.96
CA ARG A 38 4.38 12.79 -10.25
C ARG A 38 4.53 11.27 -10.09
N PHE A 39 3.91 10.71 -9.04
CA PHE A 39 3.87 9.27 -8.83
C PHE A 39 3.31 8.56 -10.06
N ARG A 40 3.91 7.41 -10.41
CA ARG A 40 3.46 6.58 -11.52
C ARG A 40 3.10 5.20 -11.00
N SER A 41 1.81 4.87 -11.07
CA SER A 41 1.33 3.54 -10.67
C SER A 41 1.79 2.45 -11.63
N ASN A 42 2.09 1.27 -11.09
CA ASN A 42 2.46 0.11 -11.89
C ASN A 42 1.22 -0.70 -12.27
N ARG A 43 0.53 -0.25 -13.32
CA ARG A 43 -0.71 -0.88 -13.81
C ARG A 43 -0.53 -2.34 -14.25
N ARG A 44 0.69 -2.74 -14.63
CA ARG A 44 0.99 -4.10 -15.09
C ARG A 44 0.96 -5.11 -13.93
N LEU A 45 1.52 -4.73 -12.77
CA LEU A 45 1.55 -5.61 -11.59
C LEU A 45 0.28 -5.53 -10.76
N SER A 46 -0.51 -4.45 -10.92
CA SER A 46 -1.75 -4.21 -10.16
C SER A 46 -2.71 -5.41 -10.09
N PRO A 47 -2.99 -6.17 -11.17
CA PRO A 47 -3.88 -7.33 -11.07
C PRO A 47 -3.31 -8.48 -10.21
N GLN A 48 -1.99 -8.68 -10.26
CA GLN A 48 -1.31 -9.71 -9.47
C GLN A 48 -1.29 -9.32 -7.99
N TRP A 49 -1.01 -8.04 -7.69
CA TRP A 49 -1.10 -7.53 -6.32
C TRP A 49 -2.53 -7.62 -5.77
N LYS A 50 -3.55 -7.26 -6.56
CA LYS A 50 -4.95 -7.44 -6.19
C LYS A 50 -5.23 -8.87 -5.75
N SER A 51 -4.83 -9.85 -6.57
CA SER A 51 -5.03 -11.27 -6.26
C SER A 51 -4.31 -11.70 -4.99
N ALA A 52 -3.10 -11.21 -4.73
CA ALA A 52 -2.37 -11.50 -3.49
C ALA A 52 -3.05 -10.87 -2.26
N VAL A 53 -3.55 -9.63 -2.35
CA VAL A 53 -4.32 -9.01 -1.26
C VAL A 53 -5.63 -9.78 -1.01
N GLU A 54 -6.34 -10.21 -2.05
CA GLU A 54 -7.56 -11.03 -1.92
C GLU A 54 -7.26 -12.40 -1.28
N GLN A 55 -6.14 -13.03 -1.60
CA GLN A 55 -5.67 -14.26 -0.93
C GLN A 55 -5.32 -14.01 0.54
N PHE A 56 -4.66 -12.89 0.85
CA PHE A 56 -4.41 -12.48 2.23
C PHE A 56 -5.70 -12.37 3.04
N GLN A 57 -6.80 -11.88 2.48
CA GLN A 57 -8.09 -11.82 3.19
C GLN A 57 -8.62 -13.21 3.58
N GLN A 58 -8.21 -14.26 2.89
CA GLN A 58 -8.57 -15.64 3.21
C GLN A 58 -7.75 -16.19 4.37
N HIS A 59 -6.41 -16.08 4.30
CA HIS A 59 -5.52 -16.71 5.27
C HIS A 59 -5.09 -15.81 6.45
N ILE A 60 -5.14 -14.48 6.31
CA ILE A 60 -4.79 -13.45 7.30
C ILE A 60 -3.33 -13.52 7.82
N ASP A 61 -2.51 -14.44 7.32
CA ASP A 61 -1.07 -14.48 7.58
C ASP A 61 -0.33 -13.28 6.91
N TYR A 62 0.14 -12.35 7.74
CA TYR A 62 0.82 -11.12 7.32
C TYR A 62 2.18 -11.39 6.70
N GLU A 63 2.95 -12.31 7.28
CA GLU A 63 4.28 -12.66 6.77
C GLU A 63 4.15 -13.28 5.39
N ARG A 64 3.23 -14.24 5.25
CA ARG A 64 2.90 -14.83 3.96
C ARG A 64 2.41 -13.78 2.96
N GLY A 65 1.47 -12.91 3.34
CA GLY A 65 0.93 -11.88 2.44
C GLY A 65 1.99 -10.90 1.96
N PHE A 66 2.90 -10.46 2.84
CA PHE A 66 4.03 -9.62 2.46
C PHE A 66 5.00 -10.34 1.51
N ASN A 67 5.31 -11.61 1.78
CA ASN A 67 6.17 -12.40 0.91
C ASN A 67 5.54 -12.59 -0.48
N GLU A 68 4.23 -12.85 -0.57
CA GLU A 68 3.49 -12.95 -1.84
C GLU A 68 3.50 -11.62 -2.60
N LEU A 69 3.29 -10.49 -1.94
CA LEU A 69 3.32 -9.16 -2.57
C LEU A 69 4.72 -8.78 -3.08
N THR A 70 5.75 -9.08 -2.30
CA THR A 70 7.14 -8.73 -2.62
C THR A 70 7.78 -9.63 -3.66
N SER A 71 7.30 -10.86 -3.82
CA SER A 71 7.77 -11.79 -4.87
C SER A 71 7.12 -11.56 -6.25
N ILE A 72 6.15 -10.66 -6.36
CA ILE A 72 5.55 -10.28 -7.65
C ILE A 72 6.50 -9.35 -8.42
N GLY A 73 7.07 -9.85 -9.52
CA GLY A 73 8.01 -9.08 -10.34
C GLY A 73 9.35 -8.81 -9.62
N ASN A 74 10.11 -7.83 -10.10
CA ASN A 74 11.46 -7.53 -9.58
C ASN A 74 11.55 -6.16 -8.87
N TRP A 75 10.41 -5.52 -8.58
CA TRP A 75 10.39 -4.18 -7.96
C TRP A 75 11.03 -4.20 -6.55
N TYR A 76 10.86 -5.30 -5.82
CA TYR A 76 11.38 -5.42 -4.46
C TYR A 76 12.89 -5.60 -4.45
N ASP A 77 13.48 -6.29 -5.43
CA ASP A 77 14.95 -6.38 -5.59
C ASP A 77 15.58 -4.99 -5.74
N HIS A 78 14.93 -4.11 -6.51
CA HIS A 78 15.36 -2.72 -6.65
C HIS A 78 15.24 -1.93 -5.34
N LEU A 79 14.26 -2.26 -4.49
CA LEU A 79 14.11 -1.65 -3.17
C LEU A 79 15.21 -2.13 -2.21
N LEU A 80 15.48 -3.45 -2.20
CA LEU A 80 16.54 -4.08 -1.40
C LEU A 80 17.91 -3.48 -1.71
N ALA A 81 18.20 -3.23 -2.98
CA ALA A 81 19.48 -2.64 -3.40
C ALA A 81 19.66 -1.17 -2.95
N ARG A 82 18.59 -0.47 -2.56
CA ARG A 82 18.60 0.98 -2.29
C ARG A 82 18.35 1.36 -0.83
N LYS A 83 17.76 0.46 -0.03
CA LYS A 83 17.36 0.73 1.35
C LYS A 83 18.19 -0.08 2.34
N SER A 84 18.49 0.53 3.48
CA SER A 84 19.12 -0.15 4.63
C SER A 84 18.15 -1.13 5.30
N THR A 85 18.67 -2.05 6.11
CA THR A 85 17.86 -3.01 6.88
C THR A 85 16.78 -2.33 7.72
N VAL A 86 17.11 -1.22 8.40
CA VAL A 86 16.15 -0.45 9.22
C VAL A 86 15.02 0.12 8.36
N GLN A 87 15.35 0.64 7.17
CA GLN A 87 14.34 1.18 6.25
C GLN A 87 13.44 0.07 5.67
N LEU A 88 14.00 -1.11 5.41
CA LEU A 88 13.23 -2.27 4.93
C LEU A 88 12.29 -2.82 6.01
N ILE A 89 12.73 -2.87 7.28
CA ILE A 89 11.86 -3.22 8.42
C ILE A 89 10.71 -2.21 8.52
N SER A 90 11.03 -0.91 8.48
CA SER A 90 10.01 0.15 8.51
C SER A 90 9.01 0.03 7.35
N PHE A 91 9.47 -0.28 6.15
CA PHE A 91 8.62 -0.50 4.98
C PHE A 91 7.70 -1.71 5.18
N LYS A 92 8.23 -2.84 5.67
CA LYS A 92 7.44 -4.05 5.96
C LYS A 92 6.35 -3.78 7.00
N GLU A 93 6.68 -3.09 8.09
CA GLU A 93 5.68 -2.69 9.08
C GLU A 93 4.59 -1.79 8.48
N HIS A 94 4.96 -0.87 7.58
CA HIS A 94 4.01 -0.01 6.88
C HIS A 94 3.07 -0.82 5.99
N MET A 95 3.60 -1.82 5.27
CA MET A 95 2.81 -2.75 4.48
C MET A 95 1.83 -3.54 5.35
N PHE A 96 2.25 -4.00 6.53
CA PHE A 96 1.38 -4.71 7.48
C PHE A 96 0.22 -3.84 7.97
N ARG A 97 0.44 -2.54 8.21
CA ARG A 97 -0.64 -1.61 8.60
C ARG A 97 -1.71 -1.52 7.52
N PHE A 98 -1.33 -1.48 6.24
CA PHE A 98 -2.29 -1.47 5.14
C PHE A 98 -2.95 -2.83 4.90
N LEU A 99 -2.24 -3.95 5.04
CA LEU A 99 -2.86 -5.28 5.01
C LEU A 99 -3.89 -5.42 6.13
N HIS A 100 -3.63 -4.87 7.32
CA HIS A 100 -4.56 -4.90 8.44
C HIS A 100 -5.92 -4.25 8.11
N LEU A 101 -5.94 -3.22 7.25
CA LEU A 101 -7.19 -2.59 6.81
C LEU A 101 -8.04 -3.52 5.94
N PHE A 102 -7.48 -4.58 5.38
CA PHE A 102 -8.21 -5.63 4.65
C PHE A 102 -8.34 -6.92 5.45
N ASN A 103 -7.88 -6.96 6.70
CA ASN A 103 -8.10 -8.11 7.56
C ASN A 103 -9.58 -8.16 7.97
N LYS A 104 -10.31 -9.22 7.61
CA LYS A 104 -11.72 -9.43 7.98
C LYS A 104 -12.00 -9.36 9.49
N ASN A 105 -10.99 -9.51 10.34
CA ASN A 105 -11.11 -9.44 11.78
C ASN A 105 -10.79 -8.05 12.38
N SER A 106 -10.31 -7.07 11.61
CA SER A 106 -9.87 -5.76 12.12
C SER A 106 -11.01 -4.90 12.68
N GLY A 107 -12.26 -5.13 12.23
CA GLY A 107 -13.40 -4.29 12.55
C GLY A 107 -13.49 -3.01 11.72
N VAL A 108 -12.58 -2.82 10.76
CA VAL A 108 -12.60 -1.70 9.81
C VAL A 108 -12.23 -2.17 8.41
N THR A 109 -12.63 -1.42 7.38
CA THR A 109 -12.16 -1.62 6.01
C THR A 109 -12.01 -0.29 5.27
N LEU A 110 -11.34 -0.33 4.12
CA LEU A 110 -11.26 0.79 3.19
C LEU A 110 -12.25 0.60 2.03
N GLU A 111 -12.95 1.66 1.67
CA GLU A 111 -13.84 1.71 0.50
C GLU A 111 -13.57 2.97 -0.34
N PRO A 112 -13.85 2.93 -1.66
CA PRO A 112 -13.88 4.12 -2.49
C PRO A 112 -14.82 5.20 -1.94
N CYS A 113 -14.42 6.46 -2.07
CA CYS A 113 -15.23 7.62 -1.68
C CYS A 113 -15.29 8.65 -2.82
N HIS A 114 -16.50 9.06 -3.17
CA HIS A 114 -16.80 10.03 -4.23
C HIS A 114 -17.60 11.25 -3.71
N ARG A 115 -17.59 11.47 -2.39
CA ARG A 115 -18.45 12.48 -1.75
C ARG A 115 -17.94 13.92 -1.94
N TYR A 116 -16.62 14.12 -1.96
CA TYR A 116 -16.02 15.45 -1.89
C TYR A 116 -15.68 15.98 -3.28
N SER A 117 -16.21 17.14 -3.65
CA SER A 117 -16.00 17.75 -4.97
C SER A 117 -14.56 18.18 -5.25
N THR A 118 -13.74 18.34 -4.21
CA THR A 118 -12.32 18.68 -4.31
C THR A 118 -11.44 17.47 -4.60
N GLU A 119 -11.99 16.24 -4.53
CA GLU A 119 -11.26 15.00 -4.72
C GLU A 119 -11.90 14.16 -5.82
N ASN A 120 -11.12 13.73 -6.82
CA ASN A 120 -11.63 12.88 -7.88
C ASN A 120 -11.67 11.39 -7.48
N PHE A 121 -10.75 10.97 -6.62
CA PHE A 121 -10.50 9.56 -6.28
C PHE A 121 -10.11 9.43 -4.80
N GLY A 122 -11.12 9.39 -3.93
CA GLY A 122 -10.95 9.29 -2.48
C GLY A 122 -11.07 7.88 -1.94
N GLY A 123 -10.62 7.68 -0.72
CA GLY A 123 -10.91 6.51 0.11
C GLY A 123 -11.54 6.93 1.42
N LYS A 124 -12.40 6.08 2.00
CA LYS A 124 -12.95 6.25 3.34
C LYS A 124 -12.71 4.98 4.17
N VAL A 125 -12.60 5.16 5.48
CA VAL A 125 -12.59 4.05 6.44
C VAL A 125 -14.03 3.79 6.89
N VAL A 126 -14.43 2.53 6.94
CA VAL A 126 -15.77 2.10 7.33
C VAL A 126 -15.64 1.03 8.42
N ALA A 127 -16.49 1.10 9.45
CA ALA A 127 -16.58 0.06 10.46
C ALA A 127 -17.24 -1.20 9.88
N THR A 128 -16.72 -2.37 10.22
CA THR A 128 -17.27 -3.69 9.79
C THR A 128 -17.83 -4.50 10.97
N LYS A 129 -17.84 -3.89 12.17
CA LYS A 129 -18.37 -4.45 13.42
C LYS A 129 -19.11 -3.35 14.18
N GLU A 130 -20.07 -3.77 15.00
CA GLU A 130 -20.86 -2.92 15.90
C GLU A 130 -20.21 -2.81 17.28
#